data_AF-A0A7C7CW93-F1
#
_entry.id   AF-A0A7C7CW93-F1
#
_cell.length_a   1.000
_cell.length_b   1.000
_cell.length_c   1.000
_cell.angle_alpha   90.00
_cell.angle_beta   90.00
_cell.angle_gamma   90.00
#
_symmetry.space_group_name_H-M   'P 1'
#
loop_
_entity.id
_entity.type
_entity.pdbx_description
1 polymer ?
#
loop_
_entity_poly.entity_id
_entity_poly.type
_entity_poly.pdbx_seq_one_letter_code
_entity_poly.pdbx_strand_id
1 'polypeptide(L)'
;MQILNSYNLTRYKDGQQKGHYESFFQRANHPKEPLAFWIRYTIFNPNKHPEDAIGELWAIYFDGRTNKHVSVKSEFPISDCYFGKNSMEARIGESVLNKEQLKGESSSGNDGIRWDLSYSSSEEPLFLLPDKYYDISFPKAKALVG
;
A
#
# COMPACT_ATOMS: atom_id res chain seq x y z
N MET A 1 17.63 7.91 -12.59
CA MET A 1 16.92 8.73 -11.59
C MET A 1 17.39 8.24 -10.24
N GLN A 2 17.86 9.11 -9.35
CA GLN A 2 18.34 8.69 -8.03
C GLN A 2 17.15 8.21 -7.19
N ILE A 3 17.25 7.03 -6.57
CA ILE A 3 16.16 6.40 -5.80
C ILE A 3 15.58 7.33 -4.72
N LEU A 4 16.40 8.19 -4.12
CA LEU A 4 15.98 9.22 -3.16
C LEU A 4 14.85 10.14 -3.66
N ASN A 5 14.75 10.36 -4.97
CA ASN A 5 13.74 11.25 -5.55
C ASN A 5 12.48 10.50 -6.05
N SER A 6 12.47 9.17 -5.96
CA SER A 6 11.38 8.35 -6.55
C SER A 6 11.00 7.13 -5.73
N TYR A 7 11.50 7.01 -4.49
CA TYR A 7 11.40 5.81 -3.67
C TYR A 7 9.95 5.34 -3.44
N ASN A 8 9.01 6.27 -3.37
CA ASN A 8 7.59 6.03 -3.11
C ASN A 8 6.73 6.03 -4.38
N LEU A 9 7.31 6.18 -5.58
CA LEU A 9 6.54 6.06 -6.82
C LEU A 9 6.22 4.60 -7.12
N THR A 10 5.05 4.36 -7.72
CA THR A 10 4.68 3.03 -8.19
C THR A 10 5.63 2.53 -9.27
N ARG A 11 6.04 1.26 -9.17
CA ARG A 11 6.86 0.56 -10.17
C ARG A 11 6.01 -0.25 -11.17
N TYR A 12 4.76 -0.55 -10.84
CA TYR A 12 3.80 -1.18 -11.73
C TYR A 12 3.62 -0.37 -13.03
N LYS A 13 3.47 -1.08 -14.14
CA LYS A 13 3.16 -0.50 -15.45
C LYS A 13 1.88 -1.15 -15.99
N ASP A 14 0.91 -0.32 -16.36
CA ASP A 14 -0.37 -0.76 -16.88
C ASP A 14 -0.19 -1.74 -18.06
N GLY A 15 -0.92 -2.85 -18.01
CA GLY A 15 -0.91 -3.88 -19.07
C GLY A 15 0.40 -4.65 -19.21
N GLN A 16 1.33 -4.54 -18.25
CA GLN A 16 2.58 -5.30 -18.35
C GLN A 16 2.35 -6.82 -18.30
N GLN A 17 2.99 -7.54 -19.22
CA GLN A 17 2.92 -9.01 -19.28
C GLN A 17 3.72 -9.70 -18.17
N LYS A 18 4.65 -8.97 -17.55
CA LYS A 18 5.50 -9.52 -16.49
C LYS A 18 4.73 -9.51 -15.18
N GLY A 19 4.85 -10.61 -14.43
CA GLY A 19 4.30 -10.68 -13.07
C GLY A 19 4.82 -9.54 -12.19
N HIS A 20 3.92 -8.92 -11.44
CA HIS A 20 4.21 -7.79 -10.57
C HIS A 20 3.44 -7.90 -9.26
N TYR A 21 4.14 -7.61 -8.16
CA TYR A 21 3.56 -7.48 -6.84
C TYR A 21 4.20 -6.26 -6.20
N GLU A 22 3.38 -5.31 -5.77
CA GLU A 22 3.83 -4.11 -5.10
C GLU A 22 2.76 -3.68 -4.10
N SER A 23 3.20 -3.21 -2.94
CA SER A 23 2.30 -2.85 -1.86
C SER A 23 2.78 -1.60 -1.12
N PHE A 24 1.81 -0.76 -0.76
CA PHE A 24 1.98 0.46 0.00
C PHE A 24 1.33 0.29 1.35
N PHE A 25 2.02 0.72 2.40
CA PHE A 25 1.73 0.35 3.77
C PHE A 25 1.65 1.55 4.68
N GLN A 26 0.53 1.67 5.41
CA GLN A 26 0.45 2.56 6.56
C GLN A 26 0.15 1.74 7.81
N ARG A 27 0.95 1.96 8.86
CA ARG A 27 0.71 1.39 10.18
C ARG A 27 1.02 2.42 11.24
N ALA A 28 0.28 2.40 12.33
CA ALA A 28 0.57 3.22 13.50
C ALA A 28 0.07 2.55 14.77
N ASN A 29 0.67 2.93 15.89
CA ASN A 29 0.19 2.62 17.24
C ASN A 29 -0.36 3.91 17.85
N HIS A 30 -1.46 3.81 18.60
CA HIS A 30 -1.96 4.93 19.38
C HIS A 30 -0.93 5.28 20.47
N PRO A 31 -0.62 6.57 20.69
CA PRO A 31 0.50 6.96 21.56
C PRO A 31 0.31 6.63 23.04
N LYS A 32 -0.92 6.34 23.48
CA LYS A 32 -1.27 6.15 24.89
C LYS A 32 -2.21 4.97 25.17
N GLU A 33 -2.80 4.39 24.15
CA GLU A 33 -3.78 3.31 24.31
C GLU A 33 -3.27 2.08 23.56
N PRO A 34 -3.66 0.86 23.98
CA PRO A 34 -3.24 -0.36 23.32
C PRO A 34 -4.01 -0.57 22.01
N LEU A 35 -3.93 0.40 21.10
CA LEU A 35 -4.60 0.40 19.80
C LEU A 35 -3.57 0.51 18.70
N ALA A 36 -3.82 -0.19 17.60
CA ALA A 36 -3.00 -0.09 16.42
C ALA A 36 -3.84 -0.32 15.17
N PHE A 37 -3.31 0.12 14.03
CA PHE A 37 -3.85 -0.25 12.74
C PHE A 37 -2.74 -0.60 11.75
N TRP A 38 -3.13 -1.37 10.74
CA TRP A 38 -2.37 -1.61 9.53
C TRP A 38 -3.31 -1.55 8.33
N ILE A 39 -3.00 -0.70 7.36
CA ILE A 39 -3.71 -0.58 6.08
C ILE A 39 -2.70 -0.84 4.96
N ARG A 40 -3.08 -1.67 3.97
CA ARG A 40 -2.24 -2.00 2.80
C ARG A 40 -3.03 -1.83 1.51
N TYR A 41 -2.42 -1.16 0.55
CA TYR A 41 -2.84 -1.07 -0.84
C TYR A 41 -1.90 -1.92 -1.67
N THR A 42 -2.42 -2.89 -2.42
CA THR A 42 -1.60 -3.82 -3.21
C THR A 42 -2.03 -3.78 -4.66
N ILE A 43 -1.07 -3.81 -5.58
CA ILE A 43 -1.27 -4.25 -6.95
C ILE A 43 -0.72 -5.66 -7.12
N PHE A 44 -1.57 -6.58 -7.54
CA PHE A 44 -1.18 -7.91 -7.97
C PHE A 44 -1.46 -8.07 -9.46
N ASN A 45 -0.40 -8.29 -10.24
CA ASN A 45 -0.47 -8.56 -11.67
C ASN A 45 0.11 -9.95 -11.95
N PRO A 46 -0.72 -10.94 -12.29
CA PRO A 46 -0.25 -12.26 -12.63
C PRO A 46 0.68 -12.24 -13.86
N ASN A 47 1.63 -13.18 -13.89
CA ASN A 47 2.56 -13.28 -15.00
C ASN A 47 1.84 -13.81 -16.26
N LYS A 48 1.97 -13.09 -17.38
CA LYS A 48 1.32 -13.36 -18.69
C LYS A 48 -0.21 -13.23 -18.70
N HIS A 49 -0.80 -12.74 -17.62
CA HIS A 49 -2.25 -12.56 -17.48
C HIS A 49 -2.58 -11.18 -16.86
N PRO A 50 -2.21 -10.06 -17.50
CA PRO A 50 -2.53 -8.73 -16.98
C PRO A 50 -4.03 -8.45 -16.91
N GLU A 51 -4.86 -9.17 -17.66
CA GLU A 51 -6.32 -9.15 -17.57
C GLU A 51 -6.85 -9.58 -16.20
N ASP A 52 -6.09 -10.43 -15.50
CA ASP A 52 -6.41 -10.94 -14.16
C ASP A 52 -5.79 -10.07 -13.05
N ALA A 53 -5.26 -8.89 -13.39
CA ALA A 53 -4.69 -8.00 -12.40
C ALA A 53 -5.78 -7.41 -11.47
N ILE A 54 -5.43 -7.27 -10.20
CA ILE A 54 -6.33 -6.76 -9.16
C ILE A 54 -5.64 -5.76 -8.24
N GLY A 55 -6.44 -4.84 -7.71
CA GLY A 55 -6.10 -4.08 -6.52
C GLY A 55 -6.62 -4.82 -5.28
N GLU A 56 -5.78 -4.98 -4.26
CA GLU A 56 -6.22 -5.49 -2.96
C GLU A 56 -6.08 -4.42 -1.89
N LEU A 57 -7.15 -4.23 -1.11
CA LEU A 57 -7.19 -3.35 0.03
C LEU A 57 -7.33 -4.18 1.29
N TRP A 58 -6.35 -4.08 2.19
CA TRP A 58 -6.38 -4.73 3.50
C TRP A 58 -6.44 -3.67 4.58
N ALA A 59 -7.27 -3.88 5.60
CA ALA A 59 -7.23 -3.10 6.82
C ALA A 59 -7.37 -4.01 8.04
N ILE A 60 -6.54 -3.77 9.05
CA ILE A 60 -6.59 -4.46 10.34
C ILE A 60 -6.61 -3.41 11.44
N TYR A 61 -7.54 -3.55 12.37
CA TYR A 61 -7.61 -2.77 13.59
C TYR A 61 -7.41 -3.68 14.80
N PHE A 62 -6.48 -3.30 15.66
CA PHE A 62 -6.14 -4.02 16.88
C PHE A 62 -6.66 -3.23 18.08
N ASP A 63 -7.63 -3.79 18.83
CA ASP A 63 -8.08 -3.24 20.10
C ASP A 63 -7.62 -4.11 21.29
N GLY A 64 -6.50 -3.69 21.91
CA GLY A 64 -5.97 -4.35 23.10
C GLY A 64 -6.74 -4.05 24.39
N ARG A 65 -7.71 -3.12 24.38
CA ARG A 65 -8.61 -2.88 25.54
C ARG A 65 -9.66 -3.98 25.64
N THR A 66 -10.14 -4.45 24.49
CA THR A 66 -11.19 -5.47 24.40
C THR A 66 -10.66 -6.83 23.96
N ASN A 67 -9.40 -6.90 23.54
CA ASN A 67 -8.77 -8.05 22.88
C ASN A 67 -9.55 -8.52 21.63
N LYS A 68 -10.30 -7.62 21.00
CA LYS A 68 -11.01 -7.86 19.75
C LYS A 68 -10.25 -7.19 18.62
N HIS A 69 -10.08 -7.90 17.52
CA HIS A 69 -9.38 -7.41 16.34
C HIS A 69 -10.29 -7.57 15.14
N VAL A 70 -10.26 -6.61 14.23
CA VAL A 70 -11.03 -6.64 12.98
C VAL A 70 -10.03 -6.70 11.85
N SER A 71 -10.23 -7.62 10.91
CA SER A 71 -9.41 -7.77 9.71
C SER A 71 -10.33 -7.88 8.50
N VAL A 72 -10.18 -6.96 7.56
CA VAL A 72 -10.97 -6.90 6.33
C VAL A 72 -10.06 -6.87 5.12
N LYS A 73 -10.54 -7.51 4.05
CA LYS A 73 -9.91 -7.50 2.73
C LYS A 73 -10.99 -7.27 1.69
N SER A 74 -10.74 -6.35 0.77
CA SER A 74 -11.55 -6.13 -0.42
C SER A 74 -10.65 -6.20 -1.66
N GLU A 75 -11.18 -6.77 -2.74
CA GLU A 75 -10.49 -6.90 -4.02
C GLU A 75 -11.27 -6.14 -5.09
N PHE A 76 -10.54 -5.47 -5.98
CA PHE A 76 -11.11 -4.67 -7.06
C PHE A 76 -10.44 -5.05 -8.38
N PRO A 77 -11.18 -5.08 -9.50
CA PRO A 77 -10.56 -5.26 -10.80
C PRO A 77 -9.58 -4.11 -11.06
N ILE A 78 -8.50 -4.37 -11.80
CA ILE A 78 -7.49 -3.35 -12.09
C ILE A 78 -8.07 -2.10 -12.78
N SER A 79 -9.19 -2.24 -13.50
CA SER A 79 -9.91 -1.13 -14.13
C SER A 79 -10.46 -0.10 -13.14
N ASP A 80 -10.70 -0.51 -11.89
CA ASP A 80 -11.22 0.35 -10.82
C ASP A 80 -10.09 0.89 -9.94
N CYS A 81 -8.84 0.64 -10.33
CA CYS A 81 -7.65 1.06 -9.62
C CYS A 81 -6.86 2.09 -10.43
N TYR A 82 -6.10 2.92 -9.71
CA TYR A 82 -5.15 3.84 -10.31
C TYR A 82 -3.88 3.86 -9.48
N PHE A 83 -2.73 3.69 -10.13
CA PHE A 83 -1.42 3.80 -9.49
C PHE A 83 -0.61 4.88 -10.20
N GLY A 84 -0.28 5.93 -9.45
CA GLY A 84 0.42 7.11 -9.94
C GLY A 84 1.80 6.77 -10.48
N LYS A 85 2.12 7.30 -11.67
CA LYS A 85 3.42 7.09 -12.35
C LYS A 85 4.46 8.15 -11.98
N ASN A 86 3.99 9.36 -11.68
CA ASN A 86 4.84 10.54 -11.47
C ASN A 86 4.68 11.13 -10.06
N SER A 87 3.76 10.61 -9.27
CA SER A 87 3.47 11.00 -7.89
C SER A 87 3.20 9.74 -7.06
N MET A 88 3.43 9.82 -5.75
CA MET A 88 2.99 8.81 -4.81
C MET A 88 1.47 8.93 -4.68
N GLU A 89 0.77 8.05 -5.37
CA GLU A 89 -0.68 7.94 -5.35
C GLU A 89 -1.09 6.50 -5.67
N ALA A 90 -1.93 5.91 -4.83
CA ALA A 90 -2.62 4.67 -5.10
C ALA A 90 -4.10 4.85 -4.79
N ARG A 91 -4.95 4.49 -5.74
CA ARG A 91 -6.40 4.44 -5.59
C ARG A 91 -6.89 3.05 -5.92
N ILE A 92 -7.68 2.47 -5.03
CA ILE A 92 -8.30 1.15 -5.19
C ILE A 92 -9.80 1.35 -4.88
N GLY A 93 -10.64 1.30 -5.92
CA GLY A 93 -12.02 1.79 -5.83
C GLY A 93 -12.05 3.27 -5.46
N GLU A 94 -12.76 3.61 -4.39
CA GLU A 94 -12.85 4.97 -3.83
C GLU A 94 -11.79 5.27 -2.76
N SER A 95 -10.99 4.27 -2.38
CA SER A 95 -9.98 4.42 -1.34
C SER A 95 -8.69 5.01 -1.93
N VAL A 96 -8.13 6.03 -1.30
CA VAL A 96 -6.99 6.82 -1.77
C VAL A 96 -5.87 6.83 -0.74
N LEU A 97 -4.65 6.62 -1.22
CA LEU A 97 -3.39 6.78 -0.51
C LEU A 97 -2.52 7.74 -1.31
N ASN A 98 -2.05 8.82 -0.69
CA ASN A 98 -1.09 9.74 -1.27
C ASN A 98 -0.01 10.15 -0.25
N LYS A 99 0.87 11.09 -0.60
CA LYS A 99 2.00 11.50 0.26
C LYS A 99 1.58 12.08 1.62
N GLU A 100 0.37 12.61 1.73
CA GLU A 100 -0.07 13.39 2.91
C GLU A 100 -1.30 12.79 3.60
N GLN A 101 -2.07 11.97 2.87
CA GLN A 101 -3.40 11.52 3.30
C GLN A 101 -3.68 10.09 2.89
N LEU A 102 -4.52 9.46 3.71
CA LEU A 102 -5.05 8.13 3.50
C LEU A 102 -6.53 8.11 3.89
N LYS A 103 -7.41 7.84 2.92
CA LYS A 103 -8.86 7.85 3.12
C LYS A 103 -9.50 6.69 2.40
N GLY A 104 -10.46 6.03 3.01
CA GLY A 104 -11.11 4.89 2.38
C GLY A 104 -11.84 3.98 3.34
N GLU A 105 -12.29 2.86 2.80
CA GLU A 105 -12.95 1.81 3.54
C GLU A 105 -12.69 0.44 2.93
N SER A 106 -12.77 -0.59 3.76
CA SER A 106 -12.77 -1.99 3.34
C SER A 106 -13.72 -2.78 4.22
N SER A 107 -14.33 -3.80 3.65
CA SER A 107 -15.27 -4.68 4.33
C SER A 107 -15.05 -6.13 3.92
N SER A 108 -15.39 -7.05 4.83
CA SER A 108 -15.40 -8.49 4.59
C SER A 108 -16.49 -9.12 5.43
N GLY A 109 -17.50 -9.72 4.79
CA GLY A 109 -18.69 -10.22 5.49
C GLY A 109 -19.41 -9.09 6.23
N ASN A 110 -19.57 -9.25 7.54
CA ASN A 110 -20.25 -8.26 8.40
C ASN A 110 -19.30 -7.22 9.01
N ASP A 111 -18.00 -7.37 8.79
CA ASP A 111 -16.99 -6.47 9.34
C ASP A 111 -16.62 -5.37 8.33
N GLY A 112 -16.33 -4.18 8.85
CA GLY A 112 -15.91 -3.04 8.06
C GLY A 112 -14.99 -2.12 8.84
N ILE A 113 -14.01 -1.54 8.13
CA ILE A 113 -13.12 -0.51 8.67
C ILE A 113 -13.16 0.67 7.72
N ARG A 114 -13.34 1.87 8.28
CA ARG A 114 -13.20 3.16 7.58
C ARG A 114 -12.04 3.92 8.17
N TRP A 115 -11.33 4.67 7.35
CA TRP A 115 -10.24 5.52 7.78
C TRP A 115 -10.26 6.85 7.04
N ASP A 116 -9.82 7.89 7.75
CA ASP A 116 -9.54 9.22 7.23
C ASP A 116 -8.37 9.76 8.06
N LEU A 117 -7.17 9.72 7.47
CA LEU A 117 -5.91 9.96 8.16
C LEU A 117 -5.08 10.97 7.38
N SER A 118 -4.34 11.80 8.11
CA SER A 118 -3.29 12.66 7.57
C SER A 118 -1.97 12.36 8.27
N TYR A 119 -0.88 12.53 7.56
CA TYR A 119 0.46 12.32 8.07
C TYR A 119 1.45 13.27 7.42
N SER A 120 2.53 13.54 8.14
CA SER A 120 3.67 14.28 7.67
C SER A 120 4.93 13.71 8.31
N SER A 121 6.05 13.83 7.61
CA SER A 121 7.36 13.44 8.10
C SER A 121 8.39 14.41 7.54
N SER A 122 9.35 14.82 8.36
CA SER A 122 10.57 15.51 7.92
C SER A 122 11.77 14.57 7.87
N GLU A 123 11.58 13.30 8.21
CA GLU A 123 12.63 12.29 8.20
C GLU A 123 12.92 11.81 6.77
N GLU A 124 14.19 11.54 6.50
CA GLU A 124 14.63 10.92 5.25
C GLU A 124 14.15 9.46 5.16
N PRO A 125 13.89 8.94 3.94
CA PRO A 125 13.52 7.55 3.76
C PRO A 125 14.60 6.59 4.26
N LEU A 126 14.17 5.51 4.91
CA LEU A 126 15.04 4.42 5.33
C LEU A 126 15.06 3.31 4.27
N PHE A 127 16.21 3.16 3.63
CA PHE A 127 16.48 2.05 2.72
C PHE A 127 17.01 0.83 3.49
N LEU A 128 16.44 -0.35 3.22
CA LEU A 128 16.85 -1.62 3.82
C LEU A 128 17.87 -2.38 2.97
N LEU A 129 18.20 -1.84 1.80
CA LEU A 129 19.21 -2.36 0.88
C LEU A 129 20.10 -1.18 0.41
N PRO A 130 21.31 -1.43 -0.08
CA PRO A 130 22.07 -0.40 -0.78
C PRO A 130 21.32 0.15 -2.01
N ASP A 131 21.35 1.46 -2.22
CA ASP A 131 20.56 2.21 -3.22
C ASP A 131 20.50 1.56 -4.61
N LYS A 132 21.64 1.11 -5.12
CA LYS A 132 21.75 0.48 -6.45
C LYS A 132 20.79 -0.70 -6.64
N TYR A 133 20.42 -1.39 -5.56
CA TYR A 133 19.54 -2.55 -5.62
C TYR A 133 18.09 -2.17 -5.92
N TYR A 134 17.67 -0.94 -5.65
CA TYR A 134 16.31 -0.49 -5.95
C TYR A 134 16.09 -0.23 -7.44
N ASP A 135 17.15 0.05 -8.20
CA ASP A 135 17.09 0.33 -9.63
C ASP A 135 17.29 -0.92 -10.52
N ILE A 136 17.67 -2.06 -9.93
CA ILE A 136 17.91 -3.30 -10.67
C ILE A 136 16.88 -4.39 -10.36
N SER A 137 16.88 -5.46 -11.15
CA SER A 137 15.85 -6.50 -11.08
C SER A 137 16.00 -7.51 -9.93
N PHE A 138 17.16 -7.52 -9.26
CA PHE A 138 17.47 -8.39 -8.13
C PHE A 138 17.97 -7.53 -6.95
N PRO A 139 17.49 -7.74 -5.71
CA PRO A 139 16.51 -8.74 -5.30
C PRO A 139 15.09 -8.40 -5.79
N LYS A 140 14.20 -9.41 -5.77
CA LYS A 140 12.79 -9.23 -6.17
C LYS A 140 12.00 -8.47 -5.12
N ALA A 141 12.14 -8.87 -3.85
CA ALA A 141 11.56 -8.16 -2.73
C ALA A 141 12.45 -6.97 -2.36
N LYS A 142 11.87 -5.78 -2.33
CA LYS A 142 12.53 -4.52 -1.99
C LYS A 142 11.62 -3.77 -1.04
N ALA A 143 12.05 -3.65 0.22
CA ALA A 143 11.32 -2.91 1.23
C ALA A 143 12.09 -1.63 1.58
N LEU A 144 11.35 -0.59 1.95
CA LEU A 144 11.83 0.69 2.43
C LEU A 144 10.76 1.33 3.32
N VAL A 145 11.13 2.36 4.08
CA VAL A 145 10.22 3.24 4.81
C VAL A 145 10.46 4.65 4.30
N GLY A 146 9.41 5.46 4.13
CA GLY A 146 9.53 6.74 3.44
C GLY A 146 8.48 7.76 3.80
#